data_AF-A0A7X7HN77-F1
#
_entry.id   AF-A0A7X7HN77-F1
#
_cell.length_a   1.000
_cell.length_b   1.000
_cell.length_c   1.000
_cell.angle_alpha   90.00
_cell.angle_beta   90.00
_cell.angle_gamma   90.00
#
_symmetry.space_group_name_H-M   'P 1'
#
loop_
_entity.id
_entity.type
_entity.pdbx_description
1 polymer ?
#
loop_
_entity_poly.entity_id
_entity_poly.type
_entity_poly.pdbx_seq_one_letter_code
_entity_poly.pdbx_strand_id
1 'polypeptide(L)'
;MRTGQARTGGRRATSSWKATGSPERNPDLWYVSLMTRLARLAAPDATFATWSSARRVRDALAAAGFEPRRVRGYAGKREMTVGRFRADADR
;
A
#
# COMPACT_ATOMS: atom_id res chain seq x y z
N MET A 1 21.71 57.74 5.27
CA MET A 1 20.52 57.02 4.77
C MET A 1 20.92 55.56 4.54
N ARG A 2 20.76 54.66 5.54
CA ARG A 2 19.64 53.71 5.78
C ARG A 2 19.52 52.57 4.74
N THR A 3 20.07 51.40 5.12
CA THR A 3 19.65 49.99 4.87
C THR A 3 19.03 49.57 3.52
N GLY A 4 19.56 48.49 2.94
CA GLY A 4 18.89 47.69 1.90
C GLY A 4 19.18 46.19 2.07
N GLN A 5 18.16 45.44 2.49
CA GLN A 5 18.13 44.04 2.88
C GLN A 5 18.65 43.01 1.87
N ALA A 6 19.21 41.93 2.45
CA ALA A 6 19.43 40.63 1.84
C ALA A 6 18.15 40.06 1.20
N ARG A 7 18.30 39.43 0.03
CA ARG A 7 17.32 38.51 -0.55
C ARG A 7 18.00 37.16 -0.78
N THR A 8 18.06 36.35 0.27
CA THR A 8 18.47 34.95 0.17
C THR A 8 17.41 34.19 -0.62
N GLY A 9 17.74 33.76 -1.84
CA GLY A 9 16.88 32.93 -2.67
C GLY A 9 16.58 31.60 -1.98
N GLY A 10 15.34 31.45 -1.52
CA GLY A 10 14.85 30.21 -0.94
C GLY A 10 14.83 29.10 -2.00
N ARG A 11 15.70 28.10 -1.84
CA ARG A 11 15.61 26.84 -2.58
C ARG A 11 14.27 26.18 -2.22
N ARG A 12 13.34 26.11 -3.16
CA ARG A 12 12.13 25.28 -3.00
C ARG A 12 12.58 23.83 -2.97
N ALA A 13 12.53 23.21 -1.80
CA ALA A 13 12.70 21.77 -1.68
C ALA A 13 11.49 21.09 -2.31
N THR A 14 11.64 20.55 -3.51
CA THR A 14 10.66 19.64 -4.10
C THR A 14 10.79 18.30 -3.37
N SER A 15 10.01 18.10 -2.31
CA SER A 15 9.87 16.79 -1.69
C SER A 15 9.08 15.88 -2.63
N SER A 16 9.80 15.21 -3.53
CA SER A 16 9.26 14.09 -4.31
C SER A 16 9.07 12.90 -3.37
N TRP A 17 7.89 12.79 -2.76
CA TRP A 17 7.49 11.55 -2.10
C TRP A 17 7.21 10.50 -3.19
N LYS A 18 8.10 9.51 -3.33
CA LYS A 18 7.79 8.30 -4.12
C LYS A 18 6.94 7.41 -3.21
N ALA A 19 5.75 7.01 -3.66
CA ALA A 19 4.88 6.09 -2.95
C ALA A 19 5.68 4.88 -2.43
N THR A 20 5.84 4.83 -1.11
CA THR A 20 6.62 3.84 -0.35
C THR A 20 5.96 2.46 -0.30
N GLY A 21 4.82 2.27 -0.97
CA GLY A 21 4.06 1.01 -0.99
C GLY A 21 4.50 0.00 -2.04
N SER A 22 5.56 0.24 -2.81
CA SER A 22 6.06 -0.79 -3.75
C SER A 22 6.75 -1.91 -2.98
N PRO A 23 6.34 -3.17 -3.15
CA PRO A 23 6.86 -4.27 -2.34
C PRO A 23 8.37 -4.42 -2.43
N GLU A 24 8.97 -4.04 -3.57
CA GLU A 24 10.40 -4.17 -3.84
C GLU A 24 11.23 -3.14 -3.08
N ARG A 25 10.62 -1.99 -2.77
CA ARG A 25 11.27 -0.92 -2.00
C ARG A 25 10.93 -0.97 -0.52
N ASN A 26 9.88 -1.70 -0.14
CA ASN A 26 9.49 -1.88 1.25
C ASN A 26 8.93 -3.30 1.45
N PRO A 27 9.81 -4.31 1.53
CA PRO A 27 9.40 -5.70 1.72
C PRO A 27 8.70 -5.91 3.06
N ASP A 28 9.05 -5.12 4.07
CA ASP A 28 8.57 -5.30 5.44
C ASP A 28 7.08 -4.97 5.61
N LEU A 29 6.54 -4.09 4.75
CA LEU A 29 5.11 -3.80 4.69
C LEU A 29 4.25 -4.93 4.11
N TRP A 30 4.85 -6.02 3.63
CA TRP A 30 4.11 -7.10 2.97
C TRP A 30 4.33 -8.46 3.59
N TYR A 31 4.82 -8.52 4.83
CA TYR A 31 4.90 -9.78 5.56
C TYR A 31 3.52 -10.30 5.98
N VAL A 32 3.43 -11.63 6.04
CA VAL A 32 2.27 -12.36 6.54
C VAL A 32 1.83 -11.82 7.90
N SER A 33 2.78 -11.57 8.81
CA SER A 33 2.48 -11.07 10.16
C SER A 33 1.70 -9.75 10.18
N LEU A 34 1.99 -8.81 9.27
CA LEU A 34 1.23 -7.58 9.15
C LEU A 34 -0.14 -7.83 8.52
N MET A 35 -0.22 -8.65 7.47
CA MET A 35 -1.49 -9.00 6.83
C MET A 35 -2.42 -9.74 7.79
N THR A 36 -1.89 -10.61 8.65
CA THR A 36 -2.64 -11.29 9.72
C THR A 36 -3.20 -10.30 10.74
N ARG A 37 -2.45 -9.24 11.09
CA ARG A 37 -2.97 -8.17 11.97
C ARG A 37 -4.13 -7.43 11.31
N LEU A 38 -4.04 -7.15 10.00
CA LEU A 38 -5.14 -6.56 9.23
C LEU A 38 -6.36 -7.49 9.19
N ALA A 39 -6.16 -8.78 8.96
CA ALA A 39 -7.22 -9.78 8.97
C ALA A 39 -7.96 -9.86 10.32
N ARG A 40 -7.25 -9.71 11.43
CA ARG A 40 -7.88 -9.66 12.77
C ARG A 40 -8.83 -8.46 12.92
N LEU A 41 -8.59 -7.37 12.22
CA LEU A 41 -9.44 -6.17 12.26
C LEU A 41 -10.54 -6.20 11.18
N ALA A 42 -10.44 -7.11 10.21
CA ALA A 42 -11.40 -7.24 9.13
C ALA A 42 -12.71 -7.86 9.64
N ALA A 43 -13.82 -7.22 9.28
CA ALA A 43 -15.15 -7.83 9.40
C ALA A 43 -15.31 -8.94 8.34
N PRO A 44 -16.25 -9.89 8.55
CA PRO A 44 -16.68 -10.79 7.49
C PRO A 44 -16.96 -10.06 6.17
N ASP A 45 -16.48 -10.61 5.06
CA ASP A 45 -16.59 -10.04 3.71
C ASP A 45 -15.94 -8.66 3.51
N ALA A 46 -15.13 -8.17 4.46
CA ALA A 46 -14.41 -6.91 4.29
C ALA A 46 -13.55 -6.92 3.04
N THR A 47 -13.64 -5.87 2.22
CA THR A 47 -12.91 -5.80 0.96
C THR A 47 -11.58 -5.06 1.10
N PHE A 48 -10.61 -5.39 0.26
CA PHE A 48 -9.36 -4.65 0.15
C PHE A 48 -8.98 -4.39 -1.31
N ALA A 49 -8.16 -3.36 -1.51
CA ALA A 49 -7.53 -3.05 -2.78
C ALA A 49 -6.10 -2.54 -2.54
N THR A 50 -5.15 -2.98 -3.38
CA THR A 50 -3.77 -2.49 -3.37
C THR A 50 -3.29 -2.29 -4.80
N TRP A 51 -2.51 -1.22 -5.00
CA TRP A 51 -1.79 -1.03 -6.25
C TRP A 51 -0.70 -2.08 -6.46
N SER A 52 -0.32 -2.92 -5.49
CA SER A 52 0.64 -3.99 -5.77
C SER A 52 0.03 -5.10 -6.63
N SER A 53 0.78 -5.59 -7.62
CA SER A 53 0.48 -6.81 -8.38
C SER A 53 1.48 -7.95 -8.08
N ALA A 54 2.43 -7.71 -7.17
CA ALA A 54 3.50 -8.67 -6.88
C ALA A 54 2.93 -9.95 -6.26
N ARG A 55 3.49 -11.11 -6.67
CA ARG A 55 3.05 -12.43 -6.17
C ARG A 55 3.16 -12.53 -4.65
N ARG A 56 4.29 -12.11 -4.05
CA ARG A 56 4.49 -12.15 -2.60
C ARG A 56 3.41 -11.43 -1.78
N VAL A 57 2.86 -10.34 -2.32
CA VAL A 57 1.78 -9.60 -1.65
C VAL A 57 0.50 -10.44 -1.64
N ARG A 58 0.18 -11.07 -2.78
CA ARG A 58 -0.95 -11.98 -2.89
C ARG A 58 -0.77 -13.20 -1.99
N ASP A 59 0.43 -13.78 -1.95
CA ASP A 59 0.73 -14.93 -1.10
C ASP A 59 0.56 -14.57 0.40
N ALA A 60 1.04 -13.40 0.83
CA ALA A 60 0.88 -12.93 2.21
C ALA A 60 -0.58 -12.62 2.58
N LEU A 61 -1.35 -12.05 1.66
CA LEU A 61 -2.79 -11.80 1.83
C LEU A 61 -3.56 -13.12 1.92
N ALA A 62 -3.27 -14.08 1.04
CA ALA A 62 -3.89 -15.40 1.07
C ALA A 62 -3.59 -16.14 2.38
N ALA A 63 -2.33 -16.12 2.83
CA ALA A 63 -1.92 -16.70 4.11
C ALA A 63 -2.60 -16.04 5.33
N ALA A 64 -3.10 -14.81 5.18
CA ALA A 64 -3.85 -14.09 6.21
C ALA A 64 -5.38 -14.29 6.14
N GLY A 65 -5.89 -15.14 5.24
CA GLY A 65 -7.33 -15.42 5.11
C GLY A 65 -8.08 -14.53 4.13
N PHE A 66 -7.38 -13.73 3.33
CA PHE A 66 -7.99 -13.00 2.22
C PHE A 66 -8.09 -13.87 0.96
N GLU A 67 -9.00 -13.53 0.05
CA GLU A 67 -9.12 -14.10 -1.29
C GLU A 67 -8.59 -13.11 -2.36
N PRO A 68 -7.27 -12.99 -2.56
CA PRO A 68 -6.69 -12.03 -3.49
C PRO A 68 -6.86 -12.46 -4.95
N ARG A 69 -7.29 -11.52 -5.79
CA ARG A 69 -7.36 -11.67 -7.25
C ARG A 69 -6.70 -10.51 -7.96
N ARG A 70 -6.08 -10.80 -9.11
CA ARG A 70 -5.57 -9.76 -10.00
C ARG A 70 -6.71 -9.20 -10.83
N VAL A 71 -6.73 -7.88 -10.99
CA VAL A 71 -7.67 -7.16 -11.85
C VAL A 71 -6.94 -6.12 -12.66
N ARG A 72 -7.59 -5.58 -13.69
CA ARG A 72 -7.08 -4.44 -14.45
C ARG A 72 -6.72 -3.31 -13.48
N GLY A 73 -5.53 -2.75 -13.64
CA GLY A 73 -5.08 -1.68 -12.77
C GLY A 73 -5.81 -0.37 -13.05
N TYR A 74 -5.79 0.52 -12.06
CA TYR A 74 -6.36 1.85 -12.13
C TYR A 74 -5.30 2.88 -12.56
N ALA A 75 -5.75 4.02 -13.13
CA ALA A 75 -4.89 5.16 -13.50
C ALA A 75 -3.63 4.79 -14.31
N GLY A 76 -3.79 3.96 -15.35
CA GLY A 76 -2.69 3.56 -16.24
C GLY A 76 -1.86 2.39 -15.72
N LYS A 77 -2.12 1.85 -14.52
CA LYS A 77 -1.49 0.62 -14.06
C LYS A 77 -2.04 -0.59 -14.83
N ARG A 78 -1.17 -1.51 -15.26
CA ARG A 78 -1.57 -2.73 -16.00
C ARG A 78 -2.46 -3.64 -15.16
N GLU A 79 -2.00 -3.97 -13.95
CA GLU A 79 -2.72 -4.85 -13.03
C GLU A 79 -2.65 -4.30 -11.61
N MET A 80 -3.66 -4.58 -10.80
CA MET A 80 -3.65 -4.36 -9.35
C MET A 80 -4.27 -5.57 -8.63
N THR A 81 -4.15 -5.63 -7.31
CA THR A 81 -4.74 -6.73 -6.52
C THR A 81 -5.91 -6.22 -5.70
N VAL A 82 -7.02 -6.94 -5.75
CA VAL A 82 -8.20 -6.71 -4.91
C VAL A 82 -8.63 -8.03 -4.28
N GLY A 83 -9.50 -7.98 -3.29
CA GLY A 83 -10.10 -9.19 -2.74
C GLY A 83 -11.01 -8.90 -1.57
N ARG A 84 -11.43 -9.96 -0.90
CA ARG A 84 -12.25 -9.91 0.30
C ARG A 84 -11.64 -10.78 1.39
N PHE A 85 -11.91 -10.42 2.63
CA PHE A 85 -11.63 -11.27 3.77
C PHE A 85 -12.69 -12.35 3.83
N ARG A 86 -12.28 -13.60 3.73
CA ARG A 86 -13.16 -14.71 4.01
C ARG A 86 -13.19 -14.84 5.52
N ALA A 87 -14.27 -14.40 6.16
CA ALA A 87 -14.49 -14.80 7.53
C ALA A 87 -14.53 -16.33 7.52
N ASP A 88 -13.60 -16.93 8.24
CA ASP A 88 -13.75 -18.32 8.60
C ASP A 88 -14.99 -18.41 9.50
N ALA A 89 -15.82 -19.44 9.29
CA ALA A 89 -17.11 -19.59 9.96
C ALA A 89 -16.98 -19.76 11.49
N ASP A 90 -15.75 -20.01 11.97
CA ASP A 90 -15.43 -20.31 13.38
C ASP A 90 -14.77 -19.14 14.14
N ARG A 91 -14.93 -17.89 13.68
CA ARG A 91 -14.59 -16.70 14.48
C ARG A 91 -15.81 -16.11 15.16
#